data_AF-A0A433C9T6-F1
#
_entry.id   AF-A0A433C9T6-F1
#
_cell.length_a   1.000
_cell.length_b   1.000
_cell.length_c   1.000
_cell.angle_alpha   90.00
_cell.angle_beta   90.00
_cell.angle_gamma   90.00
#
_symmetry.space_group_name_H-M   'P 1'
#
loop_
_entity.id
_entity.type
_entity.pdbx_description
1 polymer ?
#
loop_
_entity_poly.entity_id
_entity_poly.type
_entity_poly.pdbx_seq_one_letter_code
_entity_poly.pdbx_strand_id
1 'polypeptide(L)'
;MELGNCTHSVNANLWNGLPLSPIAVRQSYQDQGLLQALPGQVPQTQGSTIFFRSYLILLLTGFRGAVVQTRRYNVERVVHKPLISYNPDNPSLSILVFCSLPRTTLSCTRTEGKTDYYARKRLVVQAKNKYNSPKYRLVVRFTNTDVIAQIVYAKIQGDFILTSAYSHELPRYGIKGGLTNWAAAYATGLLLARRTLVKLGLADKYVGVTEPDGTVSEVEALENAPRPFKAFLDVGLKRTSTGSRVFAALKGASDGGIFIPHSENRFPGYDVEGKKLDAEVLRKYIYGGHVAEYMEYLEGEDEEKYKRQFSTFLKEGLASDDLEGMYKDAHKEIRYVVYL
;
A
#
# COMPACT_ATOMS: atom_id res chain seq x y z
N MET A 1 -25.77 40.06 -67.52
CA MET A 1 -26.76 39.14 -66.92
C MET A 1 -25.98 38.20 -66.03
N GLU A 2 -26.03 38.37 -64.71
CA GLU A 2 -25.19 37.61 -63.78
C GLU A 2 -26.02 37.18 -62.56
N LEU A 3 -25.53 36.13 -61.90
CA LEU A 3 -26.18 35.43 -60.78
C LEU A 3 -25.87 36.21 -59.48
N GLY A 4 -26.75 36.28 -58.47
CA GLY A 4 -27.20 35.16 -57.63
C GLY A 4 -26.14 34.89 -56.53
N ASN A 5 -26.40 34.97 -55.22
CA ASN A 5 -27.67 35.01 -54.48
C ASN A 5 -27.62 35.89 -53.21
N CYS A 6 -28.78 36.04 -52.56
CA CYS A 6 -29.06 37.02 -51.50
C CYS A 6 -28.36 36.76 -50.14
N THR A 7 -28.10 37.84 -49.41
CA THR A 7 -27.76 37.86 -47.98
C THR A 7 -29.02 38.08 -47.13
N HIS A 8 -29.11 37.47 -45.94
CA HIS A 8 -30.09 37.91 -44.92
C HIS A 8 -29.65 37.66 -43.46
N SER A 9 -29.38 38.79 -42.79
CA SER A 9 -29.68 39.14 -41.39
C SER A 9 -29.96 38.06 -40.31
N VAL A 10 -29.11 38.10 -39.26
CA VAL A 10 -29.46 38.28 -37.83
C VAL A 10 -30.43 37.28 -37.16
N ASN A 11 -29.91 36.54 -36.16
CA ASN A 11 -30.36 36.77 -34.78
C ASN A 11 -29.39 36.23 -33.71
N ALA A 12 -29.49 36.79 -32.50
CA ALA A 12 -28.81 36.30 -31.30
C ALA A 12 -29.82 36.23 -30.15
N ASN A 13 -29.88 35.08 -29.46
CA ASN A 13 -30.43 34.80 -28.11
C ASN A 13 -31.02 33.38 -28.08
N LEU A 14 -30.49 32.51 -27.22
CA LEU A 14 -31.22 31.99 -26.04
C LEU A 14 -30.30 31.12 -25.16
N TRP A 15 -30.68 30.99 -23.89
CA TRP A 15 -29.83 30.62 -22.75
C TRP A 15 -29.79 29.12 -22.42
N ASN A 16 -28.80 28.76 -21.57
CA ASN A 16 -28.72 27.61 -20.65
C ASN A 16 -28.41 26.20 -21.22
N GLY A 17 -27.57 25.43 -20.50
CA GLY A 17 -27.21 24.05 -20.91
C GLY A 17 -26.39 23.15 -19.96
N LEU A 18 -25.49 23.68 -19.11
CA LEU A 18 -24.67 22.88 -18.15
C LEU A 18 -23.68 21.85 -18.82
N PRO A 19 -22.79 21.10 -18.11
CA PRO A 19 -21.40 20.92 -18.57
C PRO A 19 -20.86 19.47 -18.72
N LEU A 20 -19.54 19.39 -19.01
CA LEU A 20 -18.65 18.20 -19.13
C LEU A 20 -18.67 17.53 -20.52
N SER A 21 -17.59 16.92 -21.03
CA SER A 21 -16.29 16.55 -20.42
C SER A 21 -15.10 16.69 -21.41
N PRO A 22 -13.83 16.76 -20.94
CA PRO A 22 -12.67 16.89 -21.82
C PRO A 22 -12.17 15.54 -22.36
N ILE A 23 -12.58 15.19 -23.58
CA ILE A 23 -12.04 14.07 -24.35
C ILE A 23 -11.39 14.60 -25.63
N ALA A 24 -10.24 14.02 -25.99
CA ALA A 24 -9.51 14.17 -27.26
C ALA A 24 -9.12 15.60 -27.72
N VAL A 25 -7.89 16.01 -27.37
CA VAL A 25 -6.96 16.54 -28.39
C VAL A 25 -5.60 15.84 -28.21
N ARG A 26 -5.24 14.98 -29.17
CA ARG A 26 -3.89 14.42 -29.33
C ARG A 26 -3.67 14.22 -30.84
N GLN A 27 -2.45 14.43 -31.30
CA GLN A 27 -1.99 14.31 -32.70
C GLN A 27 -2.47 15.41 -33.67
N SER A 28 -1.55 16.34 -33.95
CA SER A 28 -1.18 16.76 -35.31
C SER A 28 0.21 17.41 -35.28
N TYR A 29 0.78 17.71 -36.45
CA TYR A 29 2.09 18.37 -36.67
C TYR A 29 3.37 17.54 -36.48
N GLN A 30 3.50 16.52 -37.34
CA GLN A 30 4.63 16.37 -38.25
C GLN A 30 4.07 15.86 -39.60
N ASP A 31 4.43 16.32 -40.80
CA ASP A 31 5.14 17.54 -41.25
C ASP A 31 4.33 18.10 -42.47
N GLN A 32 4.79 18.74 -43.57
CA GLN A 32 6.09 19.25 -44.06
C GLN A 32 5.85 20.30 -45.19
N GLY A 33 6.87 21.10 -45.54
CA GLY A 33 6.88 22.01 -46.70
C GLY A 33 6.60 23.49 -46.35
N LEU A 34 7.25 24.49 -46.95
CA LEU A 34 8.26 24.49 -48.02
C LEU A 34 9.42 25.47 -47.68
N LEU A 35 10.61 25.26 -48.24
CA LEU A 35 11.73 26.20 -48.13
C LEU A 35 11.66 27.30 -49.20
N GLN A 36 12.17 28.49 -48.85
CA GLN A 36 13.13 29.19 -49.71
C GLN A 36 14.40 29.44 -48.90
N ALA A 37 15.56 29.35 -49.54
CA ALA A 37 16.87 29.46 -48.89
C ALA A 37 17.72 30.54 -49.56
N LEU A 38 18.43 31.31 -48.73
CA LEU A 38 19.61 32.08 -49.13
C LEU A 38 20.76 31.71 -48.17
N PRO A 39 22.01 31.60 -48.65
CA PRO A 39 23.10 31.01 -47.88
C PRO A 39 23.84 32.06 -47.03
N GLY A 40 24.29 31.67 -45.82
CA GLY A 40 25.25 32.47 -45.07
C GLY A 40 25.42 32.10 -43.60
N GLN A 41 26.60 31.56 -43.27
CA GLN A 41 27.24 31.54 -41.95
C GLN A 41 26.55 30.78 -40.79
N VAL A 42 27.33 29.92 -40.13
CA VAL A 42 26.97 29.29 -38.85
C VAL A 42 27.72 30.03 -37.72
N PRO A 43 27.05 30.78 -36.84
CA PRO A 43 27.67 31.33 -35.64
C PRO A 43 27.66 30.31 -34.50
N GLN A 44 28.84 29.82 -34.10
CA GLN A 44 28.97 29.11 -32.83
C GLN A 44 28.89 30.11 -31.67
N THR A 45 27.79 30.11 -30.91
CA THR A 45 27.65 30.97 -29.72
C THR A 45 28.32 30.33 -28.51
N GLN A 46 29.46 30.91 -28.12
CA GLN A 46 30.18 30.55 -26.90
C GLN A 46 29.34 30.91 -25.66
N GLY A 47 29.43 30.09 -24.60
CA GLY A 47 28.67 30.31 -23.38
C GLY A 47 29.18 31.51 -22.57
N SER A 48 28.30 32.45 -22.25
CA SER A 48 28.60 33.62 -21.40
C SER A 48 27.96 33.48 -20.01
N THR A 49 28.80 33.41 -18.98
CA THR A 49 28.38 33.25 -17.58
C THR A 49 27.93 34.59 -16.99
N ILE A 50 26.65 34.92 -17.12
CA ILE A 50 26.09 36.20 -16.64
C ILE A 50 25.94 36.19 -15.11
N PHE A 51 26.86 36.87 -14.41
CA PHE A 51 26.76 37.17 -12.98
C PHE A 51 25.67 38.23 -12.71
N PHE A 52 24.51 37.82 -12.19
CA PHE A 52 23.53 38.76 -11.66
C PHE A 52 23.88 39.18 -10.23
N ARG A 53 24.30 40.44 -10.09
CA ARG A 53 24.64 41.08 -8.82
C ARG A 53 23.35 41.62 -8.18
N SER A 54 22.83 40.95 -7.16
CA SER A 54 21.57 41.33 -6.49
C SER A 54 21.66 42.70 -5.83
N TYR A 55 20.90 43.68 -6.33
CA TYR A 55 20.71 44.96 -5.65
C TYR A 55 19.65 44.84 -4.56
N LEU A 56 20.04 45.09 -3.31
CA LEU A 56 19.15 45.18 -2.16
C LEU A 56 18.65 46.62 -2.01
N ILE A 57 17.41 46.91 -2.41
CA ILE A 57 16.78 48.20 -2.13
C ILE A 57 16.22 48.17 -0.71
N LEU A 58 16.95 48.81 0.22
CA LEU A 58 16.54 49.00 1.61
C LEU A 58 15.89 50.39 1.77
N LEU A 59 14.57 50.43 1.93
CA LEU A 59 13.83 51.64 2.30
C LEU A 59 12.95 51.42 3.53
N LEU A 60 13.49 51.85 4.67
CA LEU A 60 12.79 52.50 5.78
C LEU A 60 11.34 52.06 6.10
N THR A 61 11.19 50.90 6.75
CA THR A 61 10.30 50.77 7.92
C THR A 61 10.95 49.82 8.93
N GLY A 62 10.86 50.15 10.23
CA GLY A 62 11.60 49.46 11.28
C GLY A 62 10.86 48.25 11.84
N PHE A 63 11.37 47.04 11.57
CA PHE A 63 11.03 45.84 12.34
C PHE A 63 12.28 45.04 12.71
N ARG A 64 12.39 44.63 13.98
CA ARG A 64 13.52 43.87 14.51
C ARG A 64 13.29 42.36 14.39
N GLY A 65 14.29 41.65 13.87
CA GLY A 65 14.60 40.26 14.25
C GLY A 65 13.79 39.15 13.59
N ALA A 66 14.38 38.50 12.58
CA ALA A 66 14.07 37.12 12.20
C ALA A 66 15.31 36.45 11.59
N VAL A 67 15.92 35.48 12.28
CA VAL A 67 17.03 34.68 11.75
C VAL A 67 16.45 33.44 11.09
N VAL A 68 16.38 33.43 9.75
CA VAL A 68 15.85 32.30 8.98
C VAL A 68 16.98 31.37 8.57
N GLN A 69 16.96 30.14 9.09
CA GLN A 69 18.02 29.15 8.91
C GLN A 69 17.90 28.45 7.54
N THR A 70 18.82 28.73 6.62
CA THR A 70 18.72 28.27 5.21
C THR A 70 19.19 26.82 5.01
N ARG A 71 18.23 25.90 4.83
CA ARG A 71 18.53 24.57 4.28
C ARG A 71 18.68 24.64 2.75
N ARG A 72 19.81 24.15 2.23
CA ARG A 72 20.04 24.01 0.78
C ARG A 72 19.10 22.98 0.17
N TYR A 73 18.41 23.36 -0.90
CA TYR A 73 17.75 22.46 -1.85
C TYR A 73 18.07 22.96 -3.27
N ASN A 74 18.34 22.04 -4.20
CA ASN A 74 18.54 22.39 -5.61
C ASN A 74 17.19 22.77 -6.24
N VAL A 75 17.11 23.95 -6.86
CA VAL A 75 15.92 24.46 -7.54
C VAL A 75 16.23 24.62 -9.03
N GLU A 76 16.00 23.56 -9.81
CA GLU A 76 16.06 23.65 -11.27
C GLU A 76 14.71 24.13 -11.84
N ARG A 77 14.77 25.25 -12.58
CA ARG A 77 13.64 25.94 -13.25
C ARG A 77 12.53 26.48 -12.33
N VAL A 78 12.66 27.77 -12.01
CA VAL A 78 11.52 28.62 -11.61
C VAL A 78 10.65 28.89 -12.85
N VAL A 79 9.32 28.86 -12.69
CA VAL A 79 8.37 29.34 -13.71
C VAL A 79 7.50 30.41 -13.06
N HIS A 80 7.64 31.65 -13.51
CA HIS A 80 6.87 32.77 -13.00
C HIS A 80 5.43 32.73 -13.56
N LYS A 81 4.43 32.69 -12.68
CA LYS A 81 3.06 33.12 -13.00
C LYS A 81 2.79 34.43 -12.26
N PRO A 82 2.57 35.55 -12.96
CA PRO A 82 2.15 36.78 -12.30
C PRO A 82 0.70 36.64 -11.82
N LEU A 83 0.46 36.99 -10.56
CA LEU A 83 -0.87 37.35 -10.06
C LEU A 83 -0.92 38.87 -9.97
N ILE A 84 -1.74 39.50 -10.83
CA ILE A 84 -1.90 40.95 -10.86
C ILE A 84 -3.14 41.29 -10.04
N SER A 85 -2.94 41.75 -8.80
CA SER A 85 -3.98 42.43 -8.02
C SER A 85 -4.01 43.91 -8.43
N TYR A 86 -4.97 44.29 -9.25
CA TYR A 86 -5.19 45.69 -9.62
C TYR A 86 -6.03 46.38 -8.54
N ASN A 87 -5.54 47.49 -7.99
CA ASN A 87 -6.27 48.33 -7.04
C ASN A 87 -6.73 49.60 -7.77
N PRO A 88 -8.04 49.82 -7.98
CA PRO A 88 -8.54 50.87 -8.88
C PRO A 88 -8.18 52.29 -8.44
N ASP A 89 -8.06 52.53 -7.13
CA ASP A 89 -7.97 53.89 -6.58
C ASP A 89 -6.55 54.47 -6.54
N ASN A 90 -5.51 53.68 -6.86
CA ASN A 90 -4.14 54.18 -6.93
C ASN A 90 -3.24 53.35 -7.88
N PRO A 91 -3.15 53.70 -9.18
CA PRO A 91 -2.52 52.86 -10.20
C PRO A 91 -0.98 52.77 -10.14
N SER A 92 -0.34 53.48 -9.20
CA SER A 92 1.12 53.55 -9.06
C SER A 92 1.74 52.45 -8.18
N LEU A 93 0.93 51.70 -7.40
CA LEU A 93 1.41 50.76 -6.38
C LEU A 93 0.88 49.33 -6.57
N SER A 94 1.15 48.74 -7.73
CA SER A 94 0.92 47.31 -7.99
C SER A 94 2.00 46.43 -7.33
N ILE A 95 1.78 46.03 -6.07
CA ILE A 95 2.71 45.16 -5.32
C ILE A 95 2.64 43.72 -5.84
N LEU A 96 3.60 43.32 -6.68
CA LEU A 96 3.73 41.95 -7.17
C LEU A 96 4.28 41.00 -6.08
N VAL A 97 3.37 40.42 -5.28
CA VAL A 97 3.71 39.38 -4.31
C VAL A 97 4.04 38.07 -5.03
N PHE A 98 5.31 37.89 -5.39
CA PHE A 98 5.82 36.62 -5.94
C PHE A 98 5.85 35.52 -4.85
N CYS A 99 4.72 34.84 -4.65
CA CYS A 99 4.66 33.62 -3.86
C CYS A 99 5.35 32.46 -4.61
N SER A 100 6.65 32.32 -4.39
CA SER A 100 7.51 31.29 -5.02
C SER A 100 7.33 29.91 -4.38
N LEU A 101 6.10 29.37 -4.44
CA LEU A 101 5.81 27.99 -4.01
C LEU A 101 6.72 27.00 -4.79
N PRO A 102 7.58 26.22 -4.11
CA PRO A 102 8.45 25.28 -4.79
C PRO A 102 7.63 24.17 -5.44
N ARG A 103 7.87 23.90 -6.72
CA ARG A 103 7.11 22.92 -7.51
C ARG A 103 7.47 21.49 -7.12
N THR A 104 6.91 21.00 -6.02
CA THR A 104 7.18 19.67 -5.47
C THR A 104 6.54 18.57 -6.34
N THR A 105 7.37 17.82 -7.07
CA THR A 105 6.97 16.67 -7.89
C THR A 105 6.76 15.40 -7.04
N LEU A 106 5.77 15.45 -6.15
CA LEU A 106 5.41 14.31 -5.30
C LEU A 106 4.55 13.28 -6.09
N SER A 107 4.79 11.99 -5.88
CA SER A 107 3.93 10.93 -6.44
C SER A 107 2.67 10.75 -5.59
N CYS A 108 1.52 10.54 -6.23
CA CYS A 108 0.20 10.41 -5.59
C CYS A 108 0.18 9.40 -4.43
N THR A 109 0.74 8.20 -4.63
CA THR A 109 0.77 7.15 -3.60
C THR A 109 1.74 7.44 -2.45
N ARG A 110 2.66 8.42 -2.62
CA ARG A 110 3.51 8.94 -1.54
C ARG A 110 2.81 10.08 -0.77
N THR A 111 2.06 10.95 -1.45
CA THR A 111 1.23 11.98 -0.77
C THR A 111 0.10 11.35 0.05
N GLU A 112 -0.47 10.23 -0.40
CA GLU A 112 -1.45 9.46 0.36
C GLU A 112 -0.85 8.70 1.56
N GLY A 113 0.48 8.65 1.71
CA GLY A 113 1.13 7.96 2.83
C GLY A 113 0.88 6.45 2.90
N LYS A 114 0.49 5.79 1.80
CA LYS A 114 0.12 4.36 1.77
C LYS A 114 1.26 3.40 1.45
N THR A 115 2.30 3.86 0.74
CA THR A 115 3.38 2.99 0.24
C THR A 115 4.77 3.57 0.48
N ASP A 116 5.63 2.83 1.17
CA ASP A 116 7.07 3.08 1.06
C ASP A 116 7.62 2.48 -0.25
N TYR A 117 8.07 3.38 -1.12
CA TYR A 117 8.72 3.01 -2.38
C TYR A 117 10.11 2.39 -2.18
N TYR A 118 10.78 2.63 -1.04
CA TYR A 118 12.12 2.10 -0.78
C TYR A 118 12.06 0.58 -0.50
N ALA A 119 11.18 0.16 0.41
CA ALA A 119 10.82 -1.23 0.62
C ALA A 119 10.23 -1.86 -0.65
N ARG A 120 9.24 -1.21 -1.29
CA ARG A 120 8.62 -1.72 -2.52
C ARG A 120 9.63 -1.97 -3.64
N LYS A 121 10.62 -1.09 -3.84
CA LYS A 121 11.70 -1.29 -4.83
C LYS A 121 12.48 -2.59 -4.57
N ARG A 122 12.87 -2.84 -3.32
CA ARG A 122 13.59 -4.08 -2.93
C ARG A 122 12.70 -5.33 -3.08
N LEU A 123 11.41 -5.22 -2.73
CA LEU A 123 10.46 -6.33 -2.83
C LEU A 123 10.11 -6.66 -4.28
N VAL A 124 9.91 -5.68 -5.16
CA VAL A 124 9.52 -5.87 -6.57
C VAL A 124 10.69 -6.24 -7.48
N VAL A 125 11.89 -5.67 -7.29
CA VAL A 125 13.02 -5.93 -8.19
C VAL A 125 13.41 -7.42 -8.18
N GLN A 126 13.38 -8.02 -9.36
CA GLN A 126 13.81 -9.38 -9.67
C GLN A 126 15.23 -9.37 -10.26
N ALA A 127 15.98 -10.46 -10.11
CA ALA A 127 17.27 -10.61 -10.78
C ALA A 127 17.09 -10.70 -12.31
N LYS A 128 17.86 -9.94 -13.09
CA LYS A 128 17.67 -9.78 -14.55
C LYS A 128 17.73 -11.11 -15.32
N ASN A 129 18.52 -12.06 -14.86
CA ASN A 129 18.65 -13.40 -15.43
C ASN A 129 17.39 -14.28 -15.28
N LYS A 130 16.38 -13.85 -14.51
CA LYS A 130 15.09 -14.55 -14.36
C LYS A 130 14.00 -14.01 -15.29
N TYR A 131 14.32 -13.03 -16.16
CA TYR A 131 13.47 -12.51 -17.21
C TYR A 131 12.02 -12.22 -16.74
N ASN A 132 11.03 -12.90 -17.31
CA ASN A 132 9.60 -12.71 -17.02
C ASN A 132 9.10 -13.47 -15.77
N SER A 133 9.99 -14.09 -14.99
CA SER A 133 9.60 -14.85 -13.79
C SER A 133 9.09 -13.89 -12.69
N PRO A 134 7.80 -13.90 -12.33
CA PRO A 134 7.25 -12.97 -11.36
C PRO A 134 7.86 -13.17 -9.97
N LYS A 135 7.94 -12.08 -9.21
CA LYS A 135 8.36 -12.10 -7.80
C LYS A 135 7.13 -11.92 -6.92
N TYR A 136 6.61 -13.04 -6.42
CA TYR A 136 5.40 -13.06 -5.59
C TYR A 136 5.64 -12.48 -4.20
N ARG A 137 4.70 -11.66 -3.75
CA ARG A 137 4.70 -11.02 -2.43
C ARG A 137 3.44 -11.43 -1.67
N LEU A 138 3.60 -11.84 -0.43
CA LEU A 138 2.52 -11.95 0.54
C LEU A 138 2.25 -10.56 1.11
N VAL A 139 1.25 -9.88 0.58
CA VAL A 139 0.81 -8.56 1.06
C VAL A 139 -0.16 -8.79 2.22
N VAL A 140 0.24 -8.41 3.43
CA VAL A 140 -0.63 -8.43 4.62
C VAL A 140 -0.94 -7.01 5.05
N ARG A 141 -2.22 -6.66 5.18
CA ARG A 141 -2.67 -5.35 5.66
C ARG A 141 -3.75 -5.53 6.71
N PHE A 142 -3.76 -4.64 7.70
CA PHE A 142 -4.79 -4.58 8.74
C PHE A 142 -5.55 -3.28 8.56
N THR A 143 -6.88 -3.36 8.50
CA THR A 143 -7.75 -2.21 8.76
C THR A 143 -8.08 -2.18 10.26
N ASN A 144 -9.09 -1.41 10.67
CA ASN A 144 -9.56 -1.43 12.06
C ASN A 144 -10.40 -2.69 12.37
N THR A 145 -10.98 -3.33 11.35
CA THR A 145 -12.01 -4.39 11.49
C THR A 145 -11.73 -5.64 10.65
N ASP A 146 -10.78 -5.61 9.72
CA ASP A 146 -10.51 -6.71 8.79
C ASP A 146 -8.98 -6.92 8.57
N VAL A 147 -8.58 -8.17 8.40
CA VAL A 147 -7.25 -8.61 7.99
C VAL A 147 -7.27 -8.99 6.52
N ILE A 148 -6.49 -8.29 5.71
CA ILE A 148 -6.36 -8.50 4.26
C ILE A 148 -5.06 -9.26 4.01
N ALA A 149 -5.16 -10.47 3.45
CA ALA A 149 -4.01 -11.26 3.01
C ALA A 149 -4.12 -11.54 1.50
N GLN A 150 -3.09 -11.20 0.72
CA GLN A 150 -3.10 -11.32 -0.74
C GLN A 150 -1.75 -11.80 -1.28
N ILE A 151 -1.76 -12.61 -2.34
CA ILE A 151 -0.54 -12.93 -3.10
C ILE A 151 -0.49 -12.09 -4.37
N VAL A 152 0.52 -11.24 -4.47
CA VAL A 152 0.62 -10.15 -5.44
C VAL A 152 1.95 -10.19 -6.17
N TYR A 153 1.94 -10.04 -7.49
CA TYR A 153 3.15 -9.85 -8.30
C TYR A 153 3.03 -8.57 -9.15
N ALA A 154 4.16 -8.00 -9.56
CA ALA A 154 4.18 -6.76 -10.33
C ALA A 154 4.28 -7.03 -11.84
N LYS A 155 3.56 -6.23 -12.63
CA LYS A 155 3.70 -6.06 -14.09
C LYS A 155 3.87 -4.56 -14.39
N ILE A 156 4.23 -4.22 -15.63
CA ILE A 156 4.43 -2.81 -16.05
C ILE A 156 3.13 -1.98 -15.92
N GLN A 157 1.97 -2.60 -16.20
CA GLN A 157 0.65 -1.96 -16.08
C GLN A 157 0.21 -1.73 -14.61
N GLY A 158 0.76 -2.48 -13.65
CA GLY A 158 0.31 -2.46 -12.26
C GLY A 158 0.60 -3.77 -11.51
N ASP A 159 0.13 -3.84 -10.27
CA ASP A 159 0.19 -5.06 -9.46
C ASP A 159 -1.00 -5.98 -9.79
N PHE A 160 -0.73 -7.29 -9.94
CA PHE A 160 -1.72 -8.31 -10.22
C PHE A 160 -1.84 -9.26 -9.03
N ILE A 161 -3.07 -9.58 -8.64
CA ILE A 161 -3.41 -10.46 -7.51
C ILE A 161 -3.65 -11.87 -8.05
N LEU A 162 -3.00 -12.87 -7.45
CA LEU A 162 -3.19 -14.30 -7.73
C LEU A 162 -4.35 -14.87 -6.88
N THR A 163 -4.36 -14.48 -5.61
CA THR A 163 -5.33 -14.89 -4.58
C THR A 163 -5.50 -13.79 -3.53
N SER A 164 -6.67 -13.80 -2.90
CA SER A 164 -7.00 -13.01 -1.72
C SER A 164 -7.71 -13.88 -0.69
N ALA A 165 -7.53 -13.54 0.58
CA ALA A 165 -8.33 -13.99 1.71
C ALA A 165 -8.54 -12.79 2.64
N TYR A 166 -9.74 -12.68 3.20
CA TYR A 166 -10.11 -11.63 4.14
C TYR A 166 -10.64 -12.24 5.44
N SER A 167 -10.48 -11.55 6.58
CA SER A 167 -10.98 -12.06 7.85
C SER A 167 -12.51 -12.08 7.94
N HIS A 168 -13.19 -11.19 7.20
CA HIS A 168 -14.65 -11.22 7.07
C HIS A 168 -15.20 -12.48 6.38
N GLU A 169 -14.34 -13.34 5.81
CA GLU A 169 -14.73 -14.66 5.30
C GLU A 169 -14.67 -15.76 6.38
N LEU A 170 -13.92 -15.55 7.46
CA LEU A 170 -13.70 -16.56 8.51
C LEU A 170 -14.97 -17.06 9.23
N PRO A 171 -16.07 -16.30 9.37
CA PRO A 171 -17.33 -16.84 9.91
C PRO A 171 -17.91 -18.01 9.13
N ARG A 172 -17.54 -18.19 7.84
CA ARG A 172 -17.92 -19.37 7.03
C ARG A 172 -17.22 -20.66 7.50
N TYR A 173 -16.15 -20.52 8.26
CA TYR A 173 -15.32 -21.59 8.80
C TYR A 173 -15.41 -21.63 10.34
N GLY A 174 -16.50 -21.11 10.93
CA GLY A 174 -16.78 -21.14 12.38
C GLY A 174 -16.25 -19.97 13.21
N ILE A 175 -15.26 -19.20 12.75
CA ILE A 175 -14.71 -18.07 13.52
C ILE A 175 -15.62 -16.84 13.38
N LYS A 176 -16.61 -16.72 14.27
CA LYS A 176 -17.55 -15.59 14.30
C LYS A 176 -17.02 -14.39 15.08
N GLY A 177 -16.30 -14.64 16.17
CA GLY A 177 -15.75 -13.61 17.06
C GLY A 177 -14.35 -13.11 16.66
N GLY A 178 -14.06 -11.84 16.99
CA GLY A 178 -12.67 -11.36 17.11
C GLY A 178 -11.83 -11.26 15.84
N LEU A 179 -12.42 -11.02 14.66
CA LEU A 179 -11.80 -11.12 13.32
C LEU A 179 -10.44 -10.44 13.08
N THR A 180 -9.96 -9.54 13.95
CA THR A 180 -8.62 -8.93 13.84
C THR A 180 -7.60 -9.41 14.87
N ASN A 181 -7.91 -10.36 15.75
CA ASN A 181 -6.98 -10.89 16.75
C ASN A 181 -5.83 -11.69 16.09
N TRP A 182 -4.88 -12.20 16.90
CA TRP A 182 -3.71 -12.91 16.37
C TRP A 182 -4.11 -14.23 15.69
N ALA A 183 -5.03 -14.98 16.30
CA ALA A 183 -5.56 -16.25 15.78
C ALA A 183 -6.31 -16.09 14.44
N ALA A 184 -7.17 -15.08 14.30
CA ALA A 184 -7.85 -14.76 13.04
C ALA A 184 -6.84 -14.35 11.95
N ALA A 185 -5.81 -13.58 12.28
CA ALA A 185 -4.74 -13.26 11.34
C ALA A 185 -3.98 -14.51 10.87
N TYR A 186 -3.67 -15.45 11.77
CA TYR A 186 -3.11 -16.77 11.42
C TYR A 186 -4.06 -17.55 10.49
N ALA A 187 -5.36 -17.62 10.81
CA ALA A 187 -6.37 -18.29 9.99
C ALA A 187 -6.50 -17.69 8.57
N THR A 188 -6.43 -16.36 8.41
CA THR A 188 -6.40 -15.74 7.06
C THR A 188 -5.15 -16.12 6.26
N GLY A 189 -4.00 -16.31 6.92
CA GLY A 189 -2.77 -16.80 6.29
C GLY A 189 -2.92 -18.24 5.78
N LEU A 190 -3.48 -19.12 6.63
CA LEU A 190 -3.77 -20.51 6.30
C LEU A 190 -4.74 -20.62 5.11
N LEU A 191 -5.82 -19.83 5.14
CA LEU A 191 -6.83 -19.77 4.08
C LEU A 191 -6.27 -19.27 2.75
N LEU A 192 -5.43 -18.23 2.78
CA LEU A 192 -4.74 -17.76 1.59
C LEU A 192 -3.81 -18.84 1.01
N ALA A 193 -3.06 -19.54 1.87
CA ALA A 193 -2.13 -20.57 1.44
C ALA A 193 -2.83 -21.74 0.74
N ARG A 194 -3.86 -22.32 1.36
CA ARG A 194 -4.65 -23.41 0.73
C ARG A 194 -5.23 -22.98 -0.62
N ARG A 195 -5.84 -21.79 -0.70
CA ARG A 195 -6.34 -21.22 -1.96
C ARG A 195 -5.26 -21.05 -3.03
N THR A 196 -4.01 -20.76 -2.66
CA THR A 196 -2.91 -20.67 -3.64
C THR A 196 -2.47 -22.03 -4.14
N LEU A 197 -2.33 -23.01 -3.25
CA LEU A 197 -1.83 -24.33 -3.60
C LEU A 197 -2.86 -25.11 -4.44
N VAL A 198 -4.16 -24.97 -4.16
CA VAL A 198 -5.23 -25.54 -5.00
C VAL A 198 -5.25 -24.90 -6.39
N LYS A 199 -5.21 -23.56 -6.49
CA LYS A 199 -5.10 -22.86 -7.80
C LYS A 199 -3.83 -23.20 -8.61
N LEU A 200 -2.82 -23.80 -7.98
CA LEU A 200 -1.55 -24.16 -8.61
C LEU A 200 -1.36 -25.69 -8.77
N GLY A 201 -2.30 -26.52 -8.34
CA GLY A 201 -2.16 -27.99 -8.39
C GLY A 201 -1.05 -28.54 -7.47
N LEU A 202 -0.84 -27.92 -6.32
CA LEU A 202 0.23 -28.23 -5.35
C LEU A 202 -0.30 -28.61 -3.95
N ALA A 203 -1.62 -28.65 -3.73
CA ALA A 203 -2.22 -28.83 -2.42
C ALA A 203 -1.87 -30.17 -1.77
N ASP A 204 -1.98 -31.27 -2.51
CA ASP A 204 -1.74 -32.64 -2.03
C ASP A 204 -0.25 -32.90 -1.71
N LYS A 205 0.65 -32.14 -2.36
CA LYS A 205 2.10 -32.28 -2.25
C LYS A 205 2.67 -31.48 -1.10
N TYR A 206 2.05 -30.34 -0.77
CA TYR A 206 2.47 -29.44 0.31
C TYR A 206 1.35 -29.25 1.33
N VAL A 207 1.00 -30.36 1.99
CA VAL A 207 0.07 -30.39 3.13
C VAL A 207 0.56 -29.55 4.31
N GLY A 208 1.87 -29.28 4.40
CA GLY A 208 2.45 -28.42 5.44
C GLY A 208 2.26 -28.99 6.85
N VAL A 209 2.25 -28.13 7.86
CA VAL A 209 2.00 -28.53 9.25
C VAL A 209 0.50 -28.79 9.43
N THR A 210 0.10 -29.97 9.90
CA THR A 210 -1.30 -30.33 10.17
C THR A 210 -1.80 -29.71 11.48
N GLU A 211 -1.06 -29.91 12.56
CA GLU A 211 -1.38 -29.45 13.90
C GLU A 211 -0.30 -28.45 14.36
N PRO A 212 -0.62 -27.16 14.58
CA PRO A 212 0.40 -26.17 14.87
C PRO A 212 0.87 -26.21 16.34
N ASP A 213 2.02 -26.86 16.56
CA ASP A 213 2.70 -26.93 17.86
C ASP A 213 3.46 -25.67 18.28
N GLY A 214 3.44 -24.61 17.46
CA GLY A 214 4.22 -23.38 17.71
C GLY A 214 5.71 -23.48 17.35
N THR A 215 6.17 -24.61 16.84
CA THR A 215 7.52 -24.75 16.25
C THR A 215 7.63 -24.01 14.90
N VAL A 216 8.82 -23.57 14.51
CA VAL A 216 9.05 -22.79 13.27
C VAL A 216 9.76 -23.64 12.22
N SER A 217 8.98 -24.37 11.42
CA SER A 217 9.43 -25.08 10.23
C SER A 217 9.29 -24.22 8.96
N GLU A 218 10.32 -24.15 8.12
CA GLU A 218 10.17 -23.76 6.71
C GLU A 218 9.71 -24.97 5.86
N VAL A 219 9.04 -24.71 4.73
CA VAL A 219 8.55 -25.77 3.84
C VAL A 219 9.67 -26.26 2.91
N GLU A 220 10.29 -27.38 3.25
CA GLU A 220 11.38 -27.96 2.45
C GLU A 220 10.92 -28.43 1.06
N ALA A 221 11.88 -28.64 0.15
CA ALA A 221 11.61 -29.09 -1.21
C ALA A 221 11.76 -30.61 -1.33
N LEU A 222 10.68 -31.29 -1.71
CA LEU A 222 10.68 -32.73 -1.97
C LEU A 222 11.46 -33.04 -3.27
N GLU A 223 12.34 -34.05 -3.25
CA GLU A 223 13.23 -34.37 -4.37
C GLU A 223 12.47 -34.73 -5.66
N ASN A 224 11.38 -35.49 -5.53
CA ASN A 224 10.58 -36.01 -6.64
C ASN A 224 9.35 -35.12 -6.97
N ALA A 225 9.34 -33.84 -6.57
CA ALA A 225 8.20 -32.94 -6.78
C ALA A 225 8.60 -31.54 -7.29
N PRO A 226 7.65 -30.75 -7.83
CA PRO A 226 7.87 -29.33 -8.06
C PRO A 226 8.24 -28.62 -6.75
N ARG A 227 9.20 -27.69 -6.80
CA ARG A 227 9.63 -26.89 -5.64
C ARG A 227 8.44 -26.13 -5.02
N PRO A 228 8.40 -25.94 -3.68
CA PRO A 228 7.29 -25.28 -3.00
C PRO A 228 7.11 -23.84 -3.47
N PHE A 229 5.87 -23.35 -3.45
CA PHE A 229 5.54 -22.01 -3.93
C PHE A 229 6.21 -20.95 -3.03
N LYS A 230 7.02 -20.06 -3.63
CA LYS A 230 7.83 -19.09 -2.90
C LYS A 230 7.23 -17.68 -2.92
N ALA A 231 6.92 -17.14 -1.74
CA ALA A 231 6.45 -15.77 -1.56
C ALA A 231 7.35 -14.99 -0.58
N PHE A 232 7.39 -13.65 -0.71
CA PHE A 232 8.10 -12.76 0.19
C PHE A 232 7.13 -11.85 0.96
N LEU A 233 7.29 -11.68 2.27
CA LEU A 233 6.41 -10.81 3.05
C LEU A 233 6.55 -9.33 2.66
N ASP A 234 5.43 -8.70 2.33
CA ASP A 234 5.30 -7.27 2.10
C ASP A 234 4.50 -6.68 3.28
N VAL A 235 5.22 -6.14 4.27
CA VAL A 235 4.67 -5.53 5.50
C VAL A 235 4.10 -4.12 5.25
N GLY A 236 4.44 -3.50 4.12
CA GLY A 236 4.11 -2.10 3.83
C GLY A 236 4.73 -1.15 4.86
N LEU A 237 3.88 -0.40 5.57
CA LEU A 237 4.27 0.63 6.54
C LEU A 237 4.10 0.20 8.01
N LYS A 238 3.66 -1.03 8.29
CA LYS A 238 3.50 -1.50 9.67
C LYS A 238 4.88 -1.71 10.31
N ARG A 239 5.06 -1.26 11.56
CA ARG A 239 6.31 -1.49 12.31
C ARG A 239 6.53 -3.00 12.54
N THR A 240 7.75 -3.46 12.30
CA THR A 240 8.21 -4.84 12.49
C THR A 240 8.61 -5.14 13.94
N SER A 241 7.68 -4.97 14.88
CA SER A 241 7.87 -5.37 16.28
C SER A 241 7.71 -6.89 16.45
N THR A 242 8.30 -7.44 17.51
CA THR A 242 7.92 -8.75 18.06
C THR A 242 6.41 -8.80 18.36
N GLY A 243 5.82 -9.99 18.29
CA GLY A 243 4.39 -10.22 18.55
C GLY A 243 3.41 -9.60 17.53
N SER A 244 3.90 -8.88 16.51
CA SER A 244 3.02 -8.17 15.56
C SER A 244 2.15 -9.15 14.76
N ARG A 245 0.83 -8.90 14.73
CA ARG A 245 -0.19 -9.70 14.01
C ARG A 245 0.14 -9.94 12.52
N VAL A 246 0.99 -9.12 11.89
CA VAL A 246 1.50 -9.36 10.53
C VAL A 246 2.25 -10.70 10.42
N PHE A 247 2.99 -11.09 11.47
CA PHE A 247 3.71 -12.35 11.50
C PHE A 247 2.81 -13.56 11.78
N ALA A 248 1.63 -13.36 12.36
CA ALA A 248 0.60 -14.41 12.48
C ALA A 248 0.16 -14.90 11.10
N ALA A 249 -0.19 -13.96 10.20
CA ALA A 249 -0.58 -14.27 8.83
C ALA A 249 0.58 -14.85 7.99
N LEU A 250 1.83 -14.52 8.31
CA LEU A 250 3.00 -15.20 7.75
C LEU A 250 3.07 -16.66 8.25
N LYS A 251 2.93 -16.89 9.56
CA LYS A 251 3.05 -18.22 10.17
C LYS A 251 1.97 -19.16 9.63
N GLY A 252 0.71 -18.73 9.61
CA GLY A 252 -0.38 -19.50 9.02
C GLY A 252 -0.23 -19.76 7.52
N ALA A 253 0.40 -18.83 6.77
CA ALA A 253 0.70 -19.07 5.37
C ALA A 253 1.86 -20.07 5.16
N SER A 254 2.87 -20.08 6.05
CA SER A 254 3.96 -21.06 6.07
C SER A 254 3.45 -22.45 6.41
N ASP A 255 2.69 -22.57 7.51
CA ASP A 255 2.07 -23.82 7.97
C ASP A 255 1.02 -24.34 6.98
N GLY A 256 0.43 -23.41 6.21
CA GLY A 256 -0.41 -23.66 5.04
C GLY A 256 0.31 -24.23 3.81
N GLY A 257 1.64 -24.40 3.82
CA GLY A 257 2.43 -25.02 2.75
C GLY A 257 3.10 -24.07 1.75
N ILE A 258 3.10 -22.74 2.00
CA ILE A 258 3.90 -21.80 1.20
C ILE A 258 5.31 -21.70 1.77
N PHE A 259 6.33 -21.77 0.91
CA PHE A 259 7.68 -21.39 1.32
C PHE A 259 7.79 -19.86 1.47
N ILE A 260 7.88 -19.38 2.71
CA ILE A 260 8.15 -17.99 3.06
C ILE A 260 9.45 -17.94 3.86
N PRO A 261 10.55 -17.34 3.34
CA PRO A 261 11.81 -17.26 4.08
C PRO A 261 11.65 -16.32 5.28
N HIS A 262 11.86 -16.81 6.49
CA HIS A 262 11.68 -16.03 7.72
C HIS A 262 12.63 -16.42 8.86
N SER A 263 12.38 -15.90 10.07
CA SER A 263 13.20 -16.16 11.26
C SER A 263 12.34 -15.97 12.51
N GLU A 264 12.65 -16.71 13.57
CA GLU A 264 11.83 -16.84 14.78
C GLU A 264 11.70 -15.53 15.58
N ASN A 265 12.70 -14.65 15.44
CA ASN A 265 12.97 -13.43 16.23
C ASN A 265 11.87 -12.34 16.23
N ARG A 266 10.68 -12.63 15.69
CA ARG A 266 9.54 -11.71 15.56
C ARG A 266 8.21 -12.29 16.03
N PHE A 267 8.14 -13.58 16.36
CA PHE A 267 6.95 -14.18 16.96
C PHE A 267 6.77 -13.75 18.42
N PRO A 268 5.54 -13.85 18.99
CA PRO A 268 5.37 -13.85 20.44
C PRO A 268 6.09 -15.08 21.04
N GLY A 269 6.56 -14.96 22.29
CA GLY A 269 7.37 -16.00 22.94
C GLY A 269 8.87 -15.98 22.61
N TYR A 270 9.34 -15.12 21.70
CA TYR A 270 10.77 -14.99 21.44
C TYR A 270 11.47 -14.11 22.49
N ASP A 271 12.39 -14.71 23.25
CA ASP A 271 13.29 -14.01 24.16
C ASP A 271 14.49 -13.42 23.43
N VAL A 272 14.80 -12.15 23.73
CA VAL A 272 15.89 -11.38 23.15
C VAL A 272 17.24 -11.75 23.77
N GLU A 273 17.27 -12.15 25.05
CA GLU A 273 18.51 -12.42 25.78
C GLU A 273 19.00 -13.85 25.54
N GLY A 274 18.16 -14.85 25.83
CA GLY A 274 18.41 -16.27 25.56
C GLY A 274 18.33 -16.66 24.09
N LYS A 275 17.79 -15.79 23.22
CA LYS A 275 17.66 -15.97 21.75
C LYS A 275 16.93 -17.25 21.35
N LYS A 276 15.90 -17.62 22.13
CA LYS A 276 15.06 -18.80 21.90
C LYS A 276 13.61 -18.39 21.74
N LEU A 277 12.88 -19.13 20.93
CA LEU A 277 11.44 -19.07 20.84
C LEU A 277 10.81 -20.05 21.85
N ASP A 278 9.92 -19.54 22.68
CA ASP A 278 8.96 -20.35 23.42
C ASP A 278 7.83 -20.79 22.47
N ALA A 279 7.79 -22.09 22.17
CA ALA A 279 6.80 -22.69 21.29
C ALA A 279 5.42 -22.80 21.96
N GLU A 280 5.36 -22.97 23.28
CA GLU A 280 4.10 -23.07 24.04
C GLU A 280 3.37 -21.72 24.02
N VAL A 281 4.12 -20.63 24.22
CA VAL A 281 3.59 -19.27 24.04
C VAL A 281 3.15 -19.04 22.59
N LEU A 282 3.91 -19.45 21.57
CA LEU A 282 3.46 -19.27 20.19
C LEU A 282 2.19 -20.08 19.88
N ARG A 283 2.09 -21.33 20.35
CA ARG A 283 0.89 -22.19 20.24
C ARG A 283 -0.32 -21.54 20.92
N LYS A 284 -0.17 -21.01 22.12
CA LYS A 284 -1.20 -20.24 22.86
C LYS A 284 -1.64 -18.97 22.12
N TYR A 285 -0.76 -18.33 21.33
CA TYR A 285 -1.16 -17.22 20.46
C TYR A 285 -1.91 -17.67 19.19
N ILE A 286 -1.59 -18.84 18.62
CA ILE A 286 -2.29 -19.44 17.48
C ILE A 286 -3.75 -19.76 17.84
N TYR A 287 -3.98 -20.44 18.97
CA TYR A 287 -5.33 -20.82 19.42
C TYR A 287 -6.07 -19.74 20.22
N GLY A 288 -5.52 -18.52 20.33
CA GLY A 288 -6.22 -17.40 20.96
C GLY A 288 -6.31 -17.43 22.49
N GLY A 289 -5.53 -18.26 23.19
CA GLY A 289 -5.56 -18.34 24.66
C GLY A 289 -5.20 -17.03 25.38
N HIS A 290 -4.44 -16.13 24.74
CA HIS A 290 -4.23 -14.74 25.20
C HIS A 290 -5.49 -13.86 25.18
N VAL A 291 -6.59 -14.34 24.58
CA VAL A 291 -7.93 -13.73 24.62
C VAL A 291 -8.77 -14.43 25.70
N ALA A 292 -8.67 -15.76 25.83
CA ALA A 292 -9.33 -16.54 26.89
C ALA A 292 -8.95 -16.02 28.30
N GLU A 293 -7.66 -15.92 28.60
CA GLU A 293 -7.16 -15.38 29.88
C GLU A 293 -7.62 -13.94 30.15
N TYR A 294 -7.82 -13.14 29.09
CA TYR A 294 -8.30 -11.76 29.21
C TYR A 294 -9.84 -11.67 29.31
N MET A 295 -10.56 -12.72 28.92
CA MET A 295 -11.99 -12.89 29.24
C MET A 295 -12.13 -13.22 30.72
N GLU A 296 -11.49 -14.29 31.20
CA GLU A 296 -11.50 -14.73 32.61
C GLU A 296 -11.09 -13.61 33.59
N TYR A 297 -10.01 -12.89 33.26
CA TYR A 297 -9.55 -11.74 34.05
C TYR A 297 -10.59 -10.62 34.16
N LEU A 298 -11.30 -10.31 33.06
CA LEU A 298 -12.34 -9.28 33.05
C LEU A 298 -13.68 -9.76 33.64
N GLU A 299 -13.97 -11.05 33.61
CA GLU A 299 -15.10 -11.65 34.35
C GLU A 299 -14.87 -11.56 35.87
N GLY A 300 -13.62 -11.70 36.33
CA GLY A 300 -13.23 -11.54 37.73
C GLY A 300 -13.16 -10.10 38.25
N GLU A 301 -12.71 -9.13 37.45
CA GLU A 301 -12.58 -7.72 37.88
C GLU A 301 -13.75 -6.80 37.51
N ASP A 302 -14.24 -6.86 36.26
CA ASP A 302 -14.97 -5.74 35.64
C ASP A 302 -15.98 -6.22 34.58
N GLU A 303 -17.10 -6.77 35.06
CA GLU A 303 -18.18 -7.30 34.22
C GLU A 303 -18.73 -6.26 33.20
N GLU A 304 -18.67 -4.96 33.53
CA GLU A 304 -18.98 -3.87 32.60
C GLU A 304 -18.00 -3.78 31.42
N LYS A 305 -16.68 -3.90 31.67
CA LYS A 305 -15.67 -3.89 30.62
C LYS A 305 -15.80 -5.13 29.75
N TYR A 306 -16.07 -6.28 30.38
CA TYR A 306 -16.34 -7.54 29.70
C TYR A 306 -17.52 -7.42 28.73
N LYS A 307 -18.70 -7.01 29.23
CA LYS A 307 -19.92 -6.82 28.43
C LYS A 307 -19.73 -5.86 27.26
N ARG A 308 -18.91 -4.80 27.41
CA ARG A 308 -18.58 -3.86 26.32
C ARG A 308 -17.66 -4.51 25.27
N GLN A 309 -16.54 -5.08 25.69
CA GLN A 309 -15.49 -5.59 24.79
C GLN A 309 -15.89 -6.90 24.09
N PHE A 310 -16.46 -7.85 24.82
CA PHE A 310 -16.82 -9.19 24.33
C PHE A 310 -18.28 -9.30 23.88
N SER A 311 -18.94 -8.17 23.62
CA SER A 311 -20.33 -8.09 23.14
C SER A 311 -20.64 -8.89 21.86
N THR A 312 -19.63 -9.27 21.07
CA THR A 312 -19.78 -10.21 19.94
C THR A 312 -19.75 -11.68 20.39
N PHE A 313 -18.90 -12.05 21.34
CA PHE A 313 -18.80 -13.42 21.85
C PHE A 313 -20.04 -13.78 22.68
N LEU A 314 -20.52 -12.84 23.50
CA LEU A 314 -21.78 -12.94 24.24
C LEU A 314 -23.02 -13.13 23.34
N LYS A 315 -23.02 -12.63 22.11
CA LYS A 315 -24.11 -12.83 21.14
C LYS A 315 -24.09 -14.19 20.47
N GLU A 316 -22.92 -14.81 20.40
CA GLU A 316 -22.71 -16.12 19.77
C GLU A 316 -22.65 -17.27 20.80
N GLY A 317 -22.66 -16.95 22.10
CA GLY A 317 -22.64 -17.92 23.20
C GLY A 317 -21.28 -18.57 23.45
N LEU A 318 -20.18 -17.86 23.16
CA LEU A 318 -18.81 -18.38 23.30
C LEU A 318 -18.17 -17.98 24.64
N ALA A 319 -17.75 -18.97 25.44
CA ALA A 319 -16.95 -18.78 26.65
C ALA A 319 -15.44 -18.70 26.34
N SER A 320 -14.59 -18.58 27.37
CA SER A 320 -13.13 -18.59 27.22
C SER A 320 -12.60 -19.95 26.75
N ASP A 321 -13.07 -21.04 27.38
CA ASP A 321 -12.71 -22.43 27.08
C ASP A 321 -12.99 -22.84 25.61
N ASP A 322 -14.11 -22.37 25.05
CA ASP A 322 -14.56 -22.73 23.69
C ASP A 322 -13.61 -22.23 22.58
N LEU A 323 -12.79 -21.21 22.86
CA LEU A 323 -11.98 -20.54 21.85
C LEU A 323 -10.94 -21.48 21.20
N GLU A 324 -10.26 -22.33 21.98
CA GLU A 324 -9.27 -23.26 21.42
C GLU A 324 -9.95 -24.32 20.53
N GLY A 325 -11.15 -24.78 20.89
CA GLY A 325 -11.98 -25.67 20.06
C GLY A 325 -12.37 -25.01 18.74
N MET A 326 -12.97 -23.81 18.81
CA MET A 326 -13.38 -23.02 17.65
C MET A 326 -12.22 -22.82 16.64
N TYR A 327 -11.02 -22.47 17.11
CA TYR A 327 -9.87 -22.28 16.20
C TYR A 327 -9.35 -23.60 15.63
N LYS A 328 -9.30 -24.70 16.41
CA LYS A 328 -8.93 -26.03 15.90
C LYS A 328 -9.85 -26.49 14.77
N ASP A 329 -11.16 -26.37 14.95
CA ASP A 329 -12.13 -26.82 13.95
C ASP A 329 -12.12 -25.91 12.71
N ALA A 330 -11.99 -24.59 12.89
CA ALA A 330 -11.76 -23.68 11.78
C ALA A 330 -10.49 -24.03 10.97
N HIS A 331 -9.42 -24.50 11.61
CA HIS A 331 -8.20 -24.94 10.93
C HIS A 331 -8.36 -26.27 10.18
N LYS A 332 -9.35 -27.10 10.52
CA LYS A 332 -9.77 -28.28 9.75
C LYS A 332 -10.61 -27.85 8.55
N GLU A 333 -11.65 -27.04 8.77
CA GLU A 333 -12.54 -26.54 7.72
C GLU A 333 -11.79 -25.75 6.63
N ILE A 334 -10.84 -24.89 7.02
CA ILE A 334 -9.98 -24.14 6.08
C ILE A 334 -9.10 -25.08 5.22
N ARG A 335 -8.89 -26.34 5.62
CA ARG A 335 -8.22 -27.36 4.78
C ARG A 335 -9.24 -28.10 3.90
N TYR A 336 -10.36 -28.57 4.45
CA TYR A 336 -11.36 -29.35 3.72
C TYR A 336 -12.07 -28.55 2.62
N VAL A 337 -12.58 -27.36 2.95
CA VAL A 337 -13.46 -26.55 2.10
C VAL A 337 -12.78 -26.03 0.82
N VAL A 338 -11.46 -26.18 0.67
CA VAL A 338 -10.72 -25.76 -0.53
C VAL A 338 -10.49 -26.92 -1.52
N TYR A 339 -10.86 -28.15 -1.17
CA TYR A 339 -10.91 -29.29 -2.11
C TYR A 339 -12.29 -29.47 -2.79
N LEU A 340 -13.20 -28.49 -2.59
CA LEU A 340 -14.53 -28.36 -3.22
C LEU A 340 -14.58 -27.10 -4.10
#